data_AF-A0A9X2KWK1-F1
#
_entry.id   AF-A0A9X2KWK1-F1
#
_cell.length_a   1.000
_cell.length_b   1.000
_cell.length_c   1.000
_cell.angle_alpha   90.00
_cell.angle_beta   90.00
_cell.angle_gamma   90.00
#
_symmetry.space_group_name_H-M   'P 1'
#
loop_
_entity.id
_entity.type
_entity.pdbx_description
1 polymer ?
#
loop_
_entity_poly.entity_id
_entity_poly.type
_entity_poly.pdbx_seq_one_letter_code
_entity_poly.pdbx_strand_id
1 'polypeptide(L)' 'MKLFMKILGISILIAIGVGFYFRLTGEILTGDRIIGISVLVSAFIFMPIFLYVRWKGKRLKDYTLSEENMKKMRDRGID' A
#
# COMPACT_ATOMS: atom_id res chain seq x y z
N MET A 1 -3.06 12.29 -8.12
CA MET A 1 -2.96 11.24 -7.07
C MET A 1 -2.34 9.93 -7.55
N LYS A 2 -2.85 9.26 -8.60
CA LYS A 2 -2.28 7.97 -9.03
C LYS A 2 -0.79 8.05 -9.44
N LEU A 3 -0.39 9.12 -10.13
CA LEU A 3 1.02 9.35 -10.51
C LEU A 3 1.92 9.61 -9.28
N PHE A 4 1.48 10.48 -8.37
CA PHE A 4 2.20 10.73 -7.10
C PHE A 4 2.44 9.43 -6.32
N MET A 5 1.43 8.56 -6.20
CA MET A 5 1.58 7.27 -5.54
C MET A 5 2.59 6.35 -6.24
N LYS A 6 2.62 6.35 -7.58
CA LYS A 6 3.61 5.57 -8.33
C LYS A 6 5.02 6.09 -8.06
N ILE A 7 5.21 7.41 -8.10
CA ILE A 7 6.51 8.04 -7.82
C ILE A 7 6.97 7.73 -6.40
N LEU A 8 6.08 7.89 -5.41
CA LEU A 8 6.38 7.61 -4.00
C LEU A 8 6.71 6.12 -3.77
N GLY A 9 6.00 5.21 -4.43
CA GLY A 9 6.30 3.78 -4.38
C GLY A 9 7.67 3.45 -5.00
N ILE A 10 7.98 4.03 -6.16
CA ILE A 10 9.28 3.84 -6.83
C ILE A 10 10.41 4.40 -5.96
N SER A 11 10.25 5.58 -5.34
CA SER A 11 11.29 6.16 -4.49
C SER A 11 11.59 5.30 -3.26
N ILE A 12 10.58 4.65 -2.68
CA ILE A 12 10.78 3.71 -1.55
C ILE A 12 11.57 2.48 -2.02
N LEU A 13 11.27 1.93 -3.20
CA LEU A 13 12.01 0.79 -3.75
C LEU A 13 13.49 1.16 -4.02
N ILE A 14 13.73 2.35 -4.56
CA ILE A 14 15.09 2.87 -4.76
C ILE A 14 15.81 3.01 -3.41
N ALA A 15 15.15 3.59 -2.39
CA ALA A 15 15.76 3.77 -1.06
C ALA A 15 16.12 2.43 -0.41
N ILE A 16 15.27 1.41 -0.54
CA ILE A 16 15.56 0.05 -0.07
C ILE A 16 16.77 -0.52 -0.84
N GLY A 17 16.80 -0.37 -2.16
CA GLY A 17 17.93 -0.82 -2.99
C GLY A 17 19.25 -0.14 -2.60
N VAL A 18 19.23 1.17 -2.34
CA VAL A 18 20.37 1.94 -1.84
C VAL A 18 20.80 1.44 -0.45
N GLY A 19 19.86 1.18 0.45
CA GLY A 19 20.16 0.63 1.77
C GLY A 19 20.84 -0.75 1.69
N PHE A 20 20.38 -1.62 0.79
CA PHE A 20 21.05 -2.90 0.52
C PHE A 20 22.43 -2.72 -0.09
N TYR A 21 22.61 -1.75 -0.99
CA TYR A 21 23.92 -1.43 -1.55
C TYR A 21 24.93 -1.05 -0.45
N PHE A 22 24.58 -0.11 0.45
CA PHE A 22 25.44 0.27 1.57
C PHE A 22 25.74 -0.91 2.52
N ARG A 23 24.76 -1.78 2.75
CA ARG A 23 24.96 -2.99 3.55
C ARG A 23 25.96 -3.94 2.89
N LEU A 24 25.93 -4.07 1.56
CA LEU A 24 26.85 -4.93 0.79
C LEU A 24 28.27 -4.34 0.67
N THR A 25 28.42 -3.01 0.66
CA THR A 25 29.73 -2.34 0.59
C THR A 25 30.44 -2.24 1.95
N GLY A 26 29.88 -2.82 3.01
CA GLY A 26 30.48 -2.88 4.34
C GLY A 26 29.95 -1.82 5.33
N GLU A 27 29.10 -0.89 4.88
CA GLU A 27 28.45 0.11 5.74
C GLU A 27 27.12 -0.41 6.31
N ILE A 28 27.19 -1.50 7.06
CA ILE A 28 26.01 -2.24 7.56
C ILE A 28 25.07 -1.34 8.37
N LEU A 29 25.60 -0.52 9.28
CA LEU A 29 24.78 0.36 10.12
C LEU A 29 24.01 1.41 9.30
N THR A 30 24.66 2.01 8.30
CA THR A 30 24.04 2.99 7.40
C THR A 30 22.96 2.31 6.57
N GLY A 31 23.26 1.14 5.98
CA GLY A 31 22.31 0.35 5.20
C GLY A 31 21.06 -0.03 5.99
N ASP A 32 21.23 -0.53 7.22
CA ASP A 32 20.12 -0.96 8.08
C ASP A 32 19.22 0.21 8.50
N ARG A 33 19.81 1.38 8.77
CA ARG A 33 19.04 2.60 9.04
C ARG A 33 18.22 3.02 7.83
N ILE A 34 18.80 3.01 6.63
CA ILE A 34 18.10 3.37 5.39
C ILE A 34 16.95 2.39 5.13
N ILE A 35 17.18 1.09 5.25
CA ILE A 35 16.15 0.06 5.07
C ILE A 35 15.05 0.25 6.11
N GLY A 36 15.40 0.38 7.40
CA GLY A 36 14.45 0.55 8.49
C GLY A 36 13.56 1.78 8.30
N ILE A 37 14.15 2.93 7.98
CA ILE A 37 13.40 4.17 7.70
C ILE A 37 12.50 3.98 6.48
N SER A 38 12.99 3.35 5.40
CA SER A 38 12.20 3.11 4.19
C SER A 38 10.97 2.23 4.48
N VAL A 39 11.13 1.19 5.31
CA VAL A 39 10.03 0.32 5.75
C VAL A 39 9.04 1.10 6.61
N LEU A 40 9.50 1.93 7.56
CA LEU A 40 8.64 2.76 8.40
C LEU A 40 7.82 3.76 7.56
N VAL A 41 8.46 4.45 6.62
CA VAL A 41 7.78 5.36 5.68
C VAL A 41 6.76 4.59 4.85
N SER A 42 7.08 3.39 4.40
CA SER A 42 6.15 2.56 3.64
C SER A 42 4.92 2.17 4.46
N ALA A 43 5.13 1.74 5.71
CA ALA A 43 4.06 1.29 6.60
C ALA A 43 3.17 2.46 7.08
N PHE A 44 3.76 3.56 7.54
CA PHE A 44 3.03 4.64 8.21
C PHE A 44 2.60 5.79 7.29
N ILE A 45 3.25 5.97 6.14
CA ILE A 45 2.95 7.07 5.21
C ILE A 45 2.37 6.52 3.91
N PHE A 46 3.08 5.61 3.25
CA PHE A 46 2.64 5.10 1.95
C PHE A 46 1.33 4.30 2.06
N MET A 47 1.22 3.39 3.03
CA MET A 47 0.03 2.54 3.18
C MET A 47 -1.26 3.33 3.47
N PRO A 48 -1.32 4.30 4.41
CA PRO A 48 -2.53 5.09 4.62
C PRO A 48 -2.92 5.93 3.40
N ILE A 49 -1.94 6.56 2.74
CA ILE A 49 -2.19 7.33 1.52
C ILE A 49 -2.72 6.41 0.41
N PHE A 50 -2.13 5.22 0.28
CA PHE A 50 -2.53 4.20 -0.67
C PHE A 50 -3.98 3.76 -0.48
N LEU A 51 -4.35 3.44 0.76
CA LEU A 51 -5.71 3.10 1.12
C LEU A 51 -6.65 4.27 0.81
N TYR A 52 -6.32 5.50 1.22
CA TYR A 52 -7.16 6.67 0.94
C TYR A 52 -7.42 6.87 -0.56
N VAL A 53 -6.38 6.81 -1.39
CA VAL A 53 -6.49 7.00 -2.84
C VAL A 53 -7.30 5.87 -3.48
N ARG A 54 -7.12 4.62 -3.05
CA ARG A 54 -7.79 3.45 -3.63
C ARG A 54 -9.22 3.27 -3.11
N TRP A 55 -9.49 3.69 -1.88
CA TRP A 55 -10.81 3.60 -1.25
C TRP A 55 -11.76 4.69 -1.78
N LYS A 56 -11.25 5.74 -2.44
CA LYS A 56 -12.08 6.83 -2.95
C LYS A 56 -13.23 6.31 -3.84
N GLY A 57 -14.46 6.42 -3.33
CA GLY A 57 -15.69 5.99 -4.03
C GLY A 57 -16.24 4.61 -3.62
N LYS A 58 -15.55 3.84 -2.77
CA LYS A 58 -16.03 2.56 -2.25
C LYS A 58 -16.68 2.76 -0.88
N ARG A 59 -17.94 2.34 -0.72
CA ARG A 59 -18.61 2.41 0.59
C ARG A 59 -18.49 1.05 1.25
N LEU A 60 -18.12 1.01 2.53
CA LEU A 60 -17.94 -0.25 3.29
C LEU A 60 -19.19 -1.14 3.20
N LYS A 61 -20.37 -0.49 3.30
CA LYS A 61 -21.68 -1.12 3.19
C LYS A 61 -21.95 -1.89 1.89
N ASP A 62 -21.27 -1.52 0.80
CA ASP A 62 -21.45 -2.21 -0.48
C ASP A 62 -20.71 -3.57 -0.49
N TYR A 63 -19.89 -3.85 0.53
CA TYR A 63 -19.11 -5.08 0.71
C TYR A 63 -19.49 -5.86 1.98
N THR A 64 -20.49 -5.39 2.74
CA THR A 64 -21.01 -6.10 3.91
C THR A 64 -22.08 -7.10 3.46
N LEU A 65 -22.07 -8.33 4.01
CA LEU A 65 -23.15 -9.31 3.85
C LEU A 65 -24.38 -8.89 4.68
N SER A 66 -25.01 -7.77 4.29
CA SER A 66 -26.31 -7.38 4.82
C SER A 66 -27.43 -8.15 4.13
N GLU A 67 -28.59 -8.27 4.76
CA GLU A 67 -29.78 -8.88 4.13
C GLU A 67 -30.10 -8.26 2.77
N GLU A 68 -29.98 -6.94 2.64
CA GLU A 68 -30.21 -6.23 1.38
C GLU A 68 -29.21 -6.65 0.29
N ASN A 69 -27.92 -6.78 0.63
CA ASN A 69 -26.88 -7.20 -0.30
C ASN A 69 -26.97 -8.69 -0.65
N MET A 70 -27.32 -9.54 0.32
CA MET A 70 -27.58 -10.97 0.08
C MET A 70 -28.80 -11.16 -0.84
N LYS A 71 -29.86 -10.38 -0.64
CA LYS A 71 -31.03 -10.38 -1.53
C LYS A 71 -30.64 -9.92 -2.94
N LYS A 72 -29.88 -8.83 -3.07
CA LYS A 72 -29.32 -8.38 -4.37
C LYS A 72 -28.42 -9.42 -5.04
N MET A 73 -27.66 -10.21 -4.28
CA MET A 73 -26.83 -11.30 -4.82
C MET A 73 -27.69 -12.45 -5.33
N ARG A 74 -28.74 -12.82 -4.60
CA ARG A 74 -29.70 -13.86 -5.00
C ARG A 74 -30.51 -13.44 -6.23
N ASP A 75 -30.96 -12.17 -6.27
CA ASP A 75 -31.70 -11.60 -7.40
C ASP A 75 -30.81 -11.35 -8.64
N ARG A 76 -29.48 -11.35 -8.47
CA ARG A 76 -28.47 -11.31 -9.55
C ARG A 76 -27.94 -12.69 -9.94
N GLY A 77 -28.44 -13.75 -9.30
CA GLY A 77 -28.21 -15.12 -9.73
C GLY A 77 -28.71 -15.31 -11.16
N ILE A 78 -27.81 -15.81 -12.01
CA ILE A 78 -28.12 -16.41 -13.29
C ILE A 78 -28.94 -17.67 -12.95
N ASP A 79 -30.20 -17.66 -13.39
CA ASP A 79 -31.33 -18.56 -13.11
C ASP A 79 -32.15 -18.21 -11.84
#